data_AF-A0A914H5N3-F1
#
_entry.id   AF-A0A914H5N3-F1
#
_cell.length_a   1.000
_cell.length_b   1.000
_cell.length_c   1.000
_cell.angle_alpha   90.00
_cell.angle_beta   90.00
_cell.angle_gamma   90.00
#
_symmetry.space_group_name_H-M   'P 1'
#
loop_
_entity.id
_entity.type
_entity.pdbx_description
1 polymer ?
#
loop_
_entity_poly.entity_id
_entity_poly.type
_entity_poly.pdbx_seq_one_letter_code
_entity_poly.pdbx_strand_id
1 'polypeptide(L)'
;MSNATHFLLLLFPLIAFGSVDGILKNFETAKERNNKTPKTNNDLIGEKFTKCCKDNDISCPEVCTYPPPDFSLSEQWCVMSYLSDFIKCYAGGHNNTNCCENHGVVGIYADCRDYCDGTTEHSFKPTYFTCGPVKEIISKCNRDSIKQNVWP
;
A
#
# COMPACT_ATOMS: atom_id res chain seq x y z
N MET A 1 59.51 61.77 -30.22
CA MET A 1 58.59 60.75 -30.76
C MET A 1 57.32 60.84 -29.94
N SER A 2 56.37 61.70 -30.37
CA SER A 2 55.05 61.35 -30.94
C SER A 2 54.14 60.62 -29.92
N ASN A 3 53.14 61.33 -29.36
CA ASN A 3 51.70 61.30 -29.72
C ASN A 3 51.02 59.99 -29.23
N ALA A 4 49.81 59.92 -28.66
CA ALA A 4 48.72 60.86 -28.45
C ALA A 4 47.75 60.25 -27.41
N THR A 5 47.02 61.13 -26.72
CA THR A 5 45.72 60.92 -26.08
C THR A 5 44.74 60.14 -26.97
N HIS A 6 43.90 59.25 -26.44
CA HIS A 6 42.48 59.12 -26.85
C HIS A 6 41.65 58.32 -25.83
N PHE A 7 40.58 58.98 -25.38
CA PHE A 7 39.38 58.44 -24.74
C PHE A 7 38.71 57.41 -25.66
N LEU A 8 38.24 56.27 -25.15
CA LEU A 8 37.08 55.61 -25.75
C LEU A 8 36.18 54.95 -24.72
N LEU A 9 34.90 55.21 -24.93
CA LEU A 9 33.71 54.89 -24.16
C LEU A 9 33.31 53.40 -24.25
N LEU A 10 32.71 52.94 -23.14
CA LEU A 10 31.57 52.01 -23.03
C LEU A 10 31.71 50.58 -23.58
N LEU A 11 31.36 49.61 -22.75
CA LEU A 11 30.15 48.78 -22.92
C LEU A 11 29.94 47.91 -21.67
N PHE A 12 28.93 48.28 -20.88
CA PHE A 12 28.34 47.40 -19.87
C PHE A 12 27.50 46.33 -20.58
N PRO A 13 27.67 45.03 -20.32
CA PRO A 13 26.64 44.07 -20.67
C PRO A 13 25.47 44.20 -19.69
N LEU A 14 24.34 44.70 -20.20
CA LEU A 14 23.01 44.50 -19.65
C LEU A 14 22.75 42.99 -19.56
N ILE A 15 22.93 42.40 -18.37
CA ILE A 15 22.39 41.08 -18.08
C ILE A 15 20.91 41.29 -17.78
N ALA A 16 20.07 40.89 -18.72
CA ALA A 16 18.63 40.80 -18.52
C ALA A 16 18.38 39.83 -17.35
N PHE A 17 17.74 40.33 -16.29
CA PHE A 17 17.13 39.48 -15.26
C PHE A 17 15.94 38.74 -15.89
N GLY A 18 16.23 37.63 -16.57
CA GLY A 18 15.22 36.61 -16.80
C GLY A 18 14.78 36.07 -15.45
N SER A 19 13.48 36.16 -15.15
CA SER A 19 12.86 35.74 -13.89
C SER A 19 13.41 34.40 -13.41
N VAL A 20 14.13 34.45 -12.29
CA VAL A 20 14.70 33.30 -11.60
C VAL A 20 13.59 32.37 -11.06
N ASP A 21 12.36 32.86 -10.98
CA ASP A 21 11.19 32.14 -10.47
C ASP A 21 10.74 31.00 -11.38
N GLY A 22 10.97 31.11 -12.70
CA GLY A 22 10.58 30.07 -13.66
C GLY A 22 11.47 28.82 -13.59
N ILE A 23 12.77 29.00 -13.33
CA ILE A 23 13.73 27.90 -13.26
C ILE A 23 13.63 27.19 -11.91
N LEU A 24 13.41 27.93 -10.80
CA LEU A 24 13.26 27.34 -9.48
C LEU A 24 12.01 26.44 -9.37
N LYS A 25 10.88 26.87 -9.93
CA LYS A 25 9.64 26.09 -9.95
C LYS A 25 9.78 24.77 -10.71
N ASN A 26 10.55 24.76 -11.80
CA ASN A 26 10.81 23.55 -12.59
C ASN A 26 11.75 22.56 -11.87
N PHE A 27 12.70 23.05 -11.07
CA PHE A 27 13.56 22.19 -10.25
C PHE A 27 12.81 21.57 -9.06
N GLU A 28 11.91 22.31 -8.42
CA GLU A 28 11.07 21.77 -7.34
C GLU A 28 10.11 20.69 -7.84
N THR A 29 9.46 20.89 -9.00
CA THR A 29 8.60 19.85 -9.60
C THR A 29 9.38 18.63 -10.11
N ALA A 30 10.64 18.80 -10.51
CA ALA A 30 11.49 17.67 -10.94
C ALA A 30 12.09 16.90 -9.75
N LYS A 31 12.30 17.55 -8.60
CA LYS A 31 12.81 16.94 -7.36
C LYS A 31 11.76 16.06 -6.68
N GLU A 32 10.48 16.44 -6.71
CA GLU A 32 9.38 15.57 -6.23
C GLU A 32 9.16 14.34 -7.11
N ARG A 33 9.43 14.42 -8.43
CA ARG A 33 9.30 13.26 -9.34
C ARG A 33 10.45 12.25 -9.24
N ASN A 34 11.65 12.69 -8.86
CA ASN A 34 12.85 11.82 -8.84
C ASN A 34 13.12 11.15 -7.48
N ASN A 35 12.36 11.45 -6.42
CA ASN A 35 12.53 10.83 -5.10
C ASN A 35 11.57 9.67 -4.82
N LYS A 36 10.74 9.28 -5.80
CA LYS A 36 9.84 8.15 -5.64
C LYS A 36 10.55 6.89 -6.10
N THR A 37 11.26 6.25 -5.18
CA THR A 37 11.80 4.89 -5.36
C THR A 37 10.69 4.00 -5.94
N PRO A 38 10.96 3.17 -6.96
CA PRO A 38 9.96 2.25 -7.49
C PRO A 38 9.37 1.42 -6.36
N LYS A 39 8.06 1.56 -6.11
CA LYS A 39 7.36 0.75 -5.11
C LYS A 39 7.51 -0.71 -5.47
N THR A 40 7.87 -1.54 -4.49
CA THR A 40 7.93 -2.98 -4.69
C THR A 40 6.52 -3.53 -4.87
N ASN A 41 6.39 -4.73 -5.46
CA ASN A 41 5.10 -5.40 -5.58
C ASN A 41 4.43 -5.63 -4.22
N ASN A 42 5.20 -5.77 -3.14
CA ASN A 42 4.66 -5.95 -1.79
C ASN A 42 4.08 -4.64 -1.25
N ASP A 43 4.70 -3.51 -1.54
CA ASP A 43 4.21 -2.19 -1.12
C ASP A 43 2.85 -1.89 -1.75
N LEU A 44 2.68 -2.24 -3.03
CA LEU A 44 1.40 -2.06 -3.73
C LEU A 44 0.26 -2.90 -3.12
N ILE A 45 0.56 -4.13 -2.71
CA ILE A 45 -0.42 -5.04 -2.10
C ILE A 45 -0.83 -4.52 -0.73
N GLY A 46 0.14 -4.10 0.08
CA GLY A 46 -0.12 -3.44 1.36
C GLY A 46 -1.02 -2.23 1.20
N GLU A 47 -0.71 -1.34 0.25
CA GLU A 47 -1.53 -0.15 0.01
C GLU A 47 -2.96 -0.46 -0.42
N LYS A 48 -3.16 -1.46 -1.28
CA LYS A 48 -4.51 -1.89 -1.68
C LYS A 48 -5.29 -2.48 -0.51
N PHE A 49 -4.66 -3.31 0.31
CA PHE A 49 -5.28 -3.89 1.50
C PHE A 49 -5.64 -2.80 2.52
N THR A 50 -4.69 -1.93 2.87
CA THR A 50 -4.91 -0.80 3.78
C THR A 50 -6.01 0.13 3.26
N LYS A 51 -6.06 0.38 1.94
CA LYS A 51 -7.13 1.20 1.36
C LYS A 51 -8.49 0.53 1.54
N CYS A 52 -8.62 -0.76 1.23
CA CYS A 52 -9.87 -1.49 1.40
C CYS A 52 -10.38 -1.42 2.85
N CYS A 53 -9.49 -1.62 3.83
CA CYS A 53 -9.85 -1.46 5.24
C CYS A 53 -10.45 -0.09 5.56
N LYS A 54 -9.84 0.99 5.04
CA LYS A 54 -10.32 2.36 5.24
C LYS A 54 -11.66 2.59 4.56
N ASP A 55 -11.85 2.06 3.36
CA ASP A 55 -13.10 2.20 2.61
C ASP A 55 -14.27 1.46 3.28
N ASN A 56 -14.00 0.47 4.14
CA ASN A 56 -14.98 -0.26 4.94
C ASN A 56 -14.96 0.14 6.44
N ASP A 57 -14.42 1.33 6.76
CA ASP A 57 -14.42 1.91 8.11
C ASP A 57 -13.86 0.99 9.23
N ILE A 58 -12.94 0.09 8.87
CA ILE A 58 -12.28 -0.80 9.84
C ILE A 58 -11.40 0.04 10.77
N SER A 59 -11.86 0.20 12.01
CA SER A 59 -11.30 1.16 12.98
C SER A 59 -10.03 0.67 13.70
N CYS A 60 -9.36 -0.36 13.18
CA CYS A 60 -8.07 -0.87 13.66
C CYS A 60 -7.02 -0.75 12.54
N PRO A 61 -6.25 0.35 12.49
CA PRO A 61 -5.23 0.50 11.46
C PRO A 61 -4.11 -0.54 11.55
N GLU A 62 -3.82 -1.06 12.75
CA GLU A 62 -2.73 -2.01 13.00
C GLU A 62 -2.96 -3.35 12.29
N VAL A 63 -4.21 -3.82 12.24
CA VAL A 63 -4.56 -5.08 11.57
C VAL A 63 -4.62 -4.94 10.05
N CYS A 64 -4.68 -3.70 9.56
CA CYS A 64 -4.79 -3.34 8.15
C CYS A 64 -3.43 -3.15 7.46
N THR A 65 -2.46 -3.95 7.87
CA THR A 65 -1.13 -4.08 7.26
C THR A 65 -1.03 -5.44 6.55
N TYR A 66 -0.36 -5.51 5.39
CA TYR A 66 -0.21 -6.77 4.65
C TYR A 66 1.23 -7.32 4.67
N PRO A 67 1.45 -8.62 4.92
CA PRO A 67 0.47 -9.56 5.44
C PRO A 67 0.00 -9.13 6.85
N PRO A 68 -1.21 -9.52 7.29
CA PRO A 68 -1.68 -9.18 8.62
C PRO A 68 -0.68 -9.62 9.69
N PRO A 69 -0.36 -8.77 10.69
CA PRO A 69 0.53 -9.14 11.78
C PRO A 69 -0.09 -10.24 12.66
N ASP A 70 0.68 -10.76 13.62
CA ASP A 70 0.05 -11.57 14.66
C ASP A 70 -0.70 -10.62 15.58
N PHE A 71 -1.98 -10.88 15.78
CA PHE A 71 -2.85 -9.99 16.52
C PHE A 71 -2.70 -10.19 18.02
N SER A 72 -2.47 -9.10 18.74
CA SER A 72 -2.74 -8.98 20.17
C SER A 72 -4.22 -9.22 20.48
N LEU A 73 -4.55 -9.46 21.76
CA LEU A 73 -5.94 -9.65 22.18
C LEU A 73 -6.83 -8.44 21.81
N SER A 74 -6.34 -7.21 21.91
CA SER A 74 -7.10 -6.01 21.52
C SER A 74 -7.36 -5.94 20.02
N GLU A 75 -6.36 -6.29 19.20
CA GLU A 75 -6.50 -6.33 17.74
C GLU A 75 -7.47 -7.43 17.30
N GLN A 76 -7.41 -8.59 17.96
CA GLN A 76 -8.37 -9.67 17.79
C GLN A 76 -9.80 -9.19 18.03
N TRP A 77 -10.07 -8.52 19.16
CA TRP A 77 -11.38 -7.94 19.46
C TRP A 77 -11.83 -6.90 18.44
N CYS A 78 -10.90 -6.11 17.89
CA CYS A 78 -11.25 -5.17 16.82
C CYS A 78 -11.67 -5.91 15.54
N VAL A 79 -10.84 -6.85 15.06
CA VAL A 79 -11.15 -7.64 13.85
C VAL A 79 -12.49 -8.35 13.98
N MET A 80 -12.86 -8.82 15.18
CA MET A 80 -14.16 -9.45 15.41
C MET A 80 -15.35 -8.54 15.06
N SER A 81 -15.25 -7.24 15.32
CA SER A 81 -16.31 -6.28 15.03
C SER A 81 -16.46 -6.00 13.53
N TYR A 82 -15.43 -6.30 12.74
CA TYR A 82 -15.34 -6.01 11.30
C TYR A 82 -14.95 -7.25 10.49
N LEU A 83 -15.26 -8.45 10.99
CA LEU A 83 -14.62 -9.67 10.50
C LEU A 83 -14.87 -9.91 9.01
N SER A 84 -16.12 -9.74 8.59
CA SER A 84 -16.54 -9.94 7.19
C SER A 84 -15.82 -8.98 6.26
N ASP A 85 -15.82 -7.69 6.58
CA ASP A 85 -15.13 -6.65 5.81
C ASP A 85 -13.62 -6.85 5.80
N PHE A 86 -13.04 -7.26 6.94
CA PHE A 86 -11.63 -7.60 7.05
C PHE A 86 -11.27 -8.76 6.12
N ILE A 87 -12.04 -9.85 6.15
CA ILE A 87 -11.80 -11.04 5.30
C ILE A 87 -11.98 -10.69 3.83
N LYS A 88 -13.03 -9.92 3.49
CA LYS A 88 -13.25 -9.40 2.14
C LYS A 88 -12.04 -8.61 1.66
N CYS A 89 -11.52 -7.68 2.47
CA CYS A 89 -10.32 -6.93 2.13
C CYS A 89 -9.08 -7.84 2.02
N TYR A 90 -8.92 -8.78 2.96
CA TYR A 90 -7.76 -9.63 3.04
C TYR A 90 -7.70 -10.64 1.90
N ALA A 91 -8.82 -11.16 1.41
CA ALA A 91 -8.91 -12.06 0.27
C ALA A 91 -9.04 -11.34 -1.07
N GLY A 92 -9.09 -10.00 -1.05
CA GLY A 92 -9.31 -9.23 -2.25
C GLY A 92 -10.72 -9.42 -2.84
N GLY A 93 -11.75 -9.67 -2.05
CA GLY A 93 -13.11 -9.88 -2.58
C GLY A 93 -13.25 -11.12 -3.47
N HIS A 94 -12.27 -12.02 -3.44
CA HIS A 94 -12.23 -13.25 -4.22
C HIS A 94 -12.32 -14.48 -3.30
N ASN A 95 -12.80 -15.59 -3.86
CA ASN A 95 -12.82 -16.87 -3.18
C ASN A 95 -11.53 -17.66 -3.52
N ASN A 96 -10.58 -17.65 -2.60
CA ASN A 96 -9.28 -18.32 -2.69
C ASN A 96 -9.24 -19.64 -1.92
N THR A 97 -10.40 -20.18 -1.49
CA THR A 97 -10.50 -21.38 -0.64
C THR A 97 -9.79 -22.59 -1.24
N ASN A 98 -9.92 -22.81 -2.56
CA ASN A 98 -9.20 -23.86 -3.28
C ASN A 98 -7.67 -23.76 -3.13
N CYS A 99 -7.10 -22.55 -3.14
CA CYS A 99 -5.67 -22.38 -2.92
C CYS A 99 -5.29 -22.80 -1.49
N CYS A 100 -6.08 -22.37 -0.50
CA CYS A 100 -5.85 -22.66 0.90
C CYS A 100 -5.98 -24.16 1.21
N GLU A 101 -7.00 -24.84 0.69
CA GLU A 101 -7.18 -26.29 0.84
C GLU A 101 -6.01 -27.07 0.23
N ASN A 102 -5.60 -26.71 -0.99
CA ASN A 102 -4.46 -27.33 -1.67
C ASN A 102 -3.12 -27.12 -0.95
N HIS A 103 -3.01 -26.10 -0.09
CA HIS A 103 -1.83 -25.83 0.73
C HIS A 103 -1.99 -26.29 2.19
N GLY A 104 -3.06 -27.03 2.53
CA GLY A 104 -3.20 -27.68 3.83
C GLY A 104 -4.00 -26.91 4.89
N VAL A 105 -4.75 -25.87 4.51
CA VAL A 105 -5.75 -25.23 5.40
C VAL A 105 -7.00 -26.13 5.48
N VAL A 106 -6.86 -27.28 6.13
CA VAL A 106 -7.87 -28.34 6.26
C VAL A 106 -7.83 -28.93 7.67
N GLY A 107 -8.73 -29.86 7.99
CA GLY A 107 -8.72 -30.58 9.27
C GLY A 107 -8.91 -29.64 10.47
N ILE A 108 -7.93 -29.58 11.37
CA ILE A 108 -7.97 -28.69 12.55
C ILE A 108 -7.97 -27.19 12.18
N TYR A 109 -7.56 -26.84 10.96
CA TYR A 109 -7.56 -25.48 10.44
C TYR A 109 -8.69 -25.22 9.44
N ALA A 110 -9.70 -26.09 9.36
CA ALA A 110 -10.78 -25.96 8.39
C ALA A 110 -11.54 -24.63 8.53
N ASP A 111 -11.74 -24.12 9.75
CA ASP A 111 -12.33 -22.80 9.96
C ASP A 111 -11.44 -21.66 9.43
N CYS A 112 -10.12 -21.82 9.44
CA CYS A 112 -9.20 -20.80 8.93
C CYS A 112 -9.31 -20.59 7.41
N ARG A 113 -9.96 -21.53 6.71
CA ARG A 113 -10.28 -21.41 5.29
C ARG A 113 -11.20 -20.21 5.02
N ASP A 114 -12.01 -19.79 5.98
CA ASP A 114 -12.92 -18.66 5.84
C ASP A 114 -12.15 -17.35 5.56
N TYR A 115 -10.92 -17.19 6.08
CA TYR A 115 -10.03 -16.07 5.72
C TYR A 115 -9.56 -16.05 4.26
N CYS A 116 -9.84 -17.12 3.51
CA CYS A 116 -9.57 -17.21 2.08
C CYS A 116 -10.80 -16.88 1.23
N ASP A 117 -11.98 -16.72 1.83
CA ASP A 117 -13.23 -16.45 1.11
C ASP A 117 -13.69 -15.00 1.29
N GLY A 118 -13.27 -14.11 0.40
CA GLY A 118 -13.74 -12.72 0.41
C GLY A 118 -15.13 -12.50 -0.18
N THR A 119 -15.88 -13.55 -0.53
CA THR A 119 -17.15 -13.45 -1.26
C THR A 119 -18.39 -13.72 -0.41
N THR A 120 -18.20 -14.22 0.81
CA THR A 120 -19.27 -14.60 1.73
C THR A 120 -19.21 -13.77 3.01
N GLU A 121 -20.36 -13.68 3.69
CA GLU A 121 -20.45 -13.04 5.00
C GLU A 121 -19.90 -13.95 6.08
N HIS A 122 -19.01 -13.42 6.92
CA HIS A 122 -18.37 -14.17 7.99
C HIS A 122 -18.84 -13.71 9.35
N SER A 123 -19.39 -14.65 10.12
CA SER A 123 -19.66 -14.45 11.54
C SER A 123 -18.47 -14.87 12.37
N PHE A 124 -18.36 -14.27 13.55
CA PHE A 124 -17.30 -14.60 14.49
C PHE A 124 -17.33 -16.08 14.90
N LYS A 125 -16.18 -16.74 14.80
CA LYS A 125 -15.91 -18.04 15.40
C LYS A 125 -14.66 -17.94 16.30
N PRO A 126 -14.74 -18.37 17.57
CA PRO A 126 -13.57 -18.37 18.48
C PRO A 126 -12.37 -19.15 17.94
N THR A 127 -12.61 -20.11 17.04
CA THR A 127 -11.55 -20.92 16.41
C THR A 127 -10.63 -20.11 15.52
N TYR A 128 -10.98 -18.89 15.10
CA TYR A 128 -10.08 -18.05 14.30
C TYR A 128 -8.77 -17.67 15.00
N PHE A 129 -8.75 -17.66 16.33
CA PHE A 129 -7.53 -17.44 17.10
C PHE A 129 -6.50 -18.56 16.93
N THR A 130 -6.90 -19.72 16.42
CA THR A 130 -5.99 -20.85 16.18
C THR A 130 -5.36 -20.81 14.79
N CYS A 131 -5.67 -19.81 13.96
CA CYS A 131 -5.22 -19.72 12.57
C CYS A 131 -3.79 -19.20 12.39
N GLY A 132 -3.12 -18.76 13.45
CA GLY A 132 -1.73 -18.30 13.43
C GLY A 132 -0.77 -19.21 12.63
N PRO A 133 -0.76 -20.55 12.87
CA PRO A 133 0.12 -21.47 12.15
C PRO A 133 -0.08 -21.56 10.64
N VAL A 134 -1.25 -21.17 10.10
CA VAL A 134 -1.56 -21.22 8.66
C VAL A 134 -1.66 -19.82 8.03
N LYS A 135 -1.40 -18.76 8.79
CA LYS A 135 -1.49 -17.36 8.34
C LYS A 135 -0.66 -17.11 7.08
N GLU A 136 0.57 -17.60 7.02
CA GLU A 136 1.45 -17.37 5.86
C GLU A 136 0.91 -18.02 4.59
N ILE A 137 0.28 -19.19 4.71
CA ILE A 137 -0.39 -19.89 3.60
C ILE A 137 -1.57 -19.07 3.09
N ILE A 138 -2.41 -18.58 4.00
CA ILE A 138 -3.56 -17.73 3.66
C ILE A 138 -3.07 -16.43 2.99
N SER A 139 -2.07 -15.77 3.57
CA SER A 139 -1.41 -14.58 3.00
C SER A 139 -0.77 -14.85 1.65
N LYS A 140 -0.32 -16.07 1.36
CA LYS A 140 0.20 -16.42 0.04
C LYS A 140 -0.95 -16.53 -0.96
N CYS A 141 -2.02 -17.22 -0.62
CA CYS A 141 -3.17 -17.45 -1.49
C CYS A 141 -3.93 -16.16 -1.83
N ASN A 142 -4.09 -15.28 -0.85
CA ASN A 142 -4.84 -14.03 -1.05
C ASN A 142 -4.06 -12.94 -1.80
N ARG A 143 -2.72 -13.05 -1.83
CA ARG A 143 -1.80 -12.03 -2.35
C ARG A 143 -2.12 -11.63 -3.78
N ASP A 144 -2.35 -12.61 -4.65
CA ASP A 144 -2.54 -12.35 -6.07
C ASP A 144 -3.91 -11.73 -6.37
N SER A 145 -4.93 -12.10 -5.60
CA SER A 145 -6.26 -11.50 -5.66
C SER A 145 -6.22 -10.01 -5.29
N ILE A 146 -5.49 -9.65 -4.23
CA ILE A 146 -5.29 -8.23 -3.88
C ILE A 146 -4.55 -7.47 -5.00
N LYS A 147 -3.55 -8.08 -5.65
CA LYS A 147 -2.86 -7.44 -6.79
C LYS A 147 -3.83 -7.11 -7.92
N GLN A 148 -4.72 -8.03 -8.25
CA GLN A 148 -5.63 -7.92 -9.39
C GLN A 148 -6.77 -6.92 -9.16
N ASN A 149 -7.10 -6.61 -7.90
CA ASN A 149 -8.32 -5.87 -7.59
C ASN A 149 -8.44 -4.46 -8.18
N VAL A 150 -9.52 -4.33 -8.93
CA VAL A 150 -10.44 -3.18 -9.04
C VAL A 150 -11.64 -3.58 -8.16
N TRP A 151 -11.81 -2.95 -7.00
CA TRP A 151 -12.93 -3.25 -6.09
C TRP A 151 -14.26 -2.83 -6.76
N PRO A 152 -15.34 -3.62 -6.67
CA PRO A 152 -16.66 -3.22 -7.18
C PRO A 152 -17.20 -2.00 -6.44
#